data_AF-A0A955BAD8-F1
#
_entry.id   AF-A0A955BAD8-F1
#
_cell.length_a   1.000
_cell.length_b   1.000
_cell.length_c   1.000
_cell.angle_alpha   90.00
_cell.angle_beta   90.00
_cell.angle_gamma   90.00
#
_symmetry.space_group_name_H-M   'P 1'
#
loop_
_entity.id
_entity.type
_entity.pdbx_description
1 polymer ?
#
loop_
_entity_poly.entity_id
_entity_poly.type
_entity_poly.pdbx_seq_one_letter_code
_entity_poly.pdbx_strand_id
1 'polypeptide(L)'
;SLSGHAKAVCHVSFSSDGKTMVTAGDDRRLIFWRVGSWRNTGELVVADDVKATAFAESPSGATTFLMVTFNAEGDSVSQLPIEDPLEWSWLRHER
;
A
#
# COMPACT_ATOMS: atom_id res chain seq x y z
N SER A 1 12.19 -15.03 2.73
CA SER A 1 11.01 -14.87 1.86
C SER A 1 10.14 -13.80 2.46
N LEU A 2 9.72 -12.78 1.70
CA LEU A 2 8.65 -11.86 2.10
C LEU A 2 7.32 -12.55 1.84
N SER A 3 7.04 -13.57 2.65
CA SER A 3 5.85 -14.41 2.53
C SER A 3 4.64 -13.67 3.10
N GLY A 4 3.62 -13.49 2.27
CA GLY A 4 2.38 -12.80 2.65
C GLY A 4 1.37 -12.76 1.50
N HIS A 5 1.85 -12.54 0.27
CA HIS A 5 0.99 -12.64 -0.90
C HIS A 5 0.69 -14.10 -1.25
N ALA A 6 -0.58 -14.38 -1.53
CA ALA A 6 -1.07 -15.69 -1.98
C ALA A 6 -0.97 -15.87 -3.50
N LYS A 7 -0.69 -14.80 -4.23
CA LYS A 7 -0.50 -14.77 -5.68
C LYS A 7 0.70 -13.91 -6.07
N ALA A 8 0.92 -13.72 -7.37
CA ALA A 8 2.01 -12.92 -7.90
C ALA A 8 1.97 -11.48 -7.35
N VAL A 9 3.14 -10.98 -6.99
CA VAL A 9 3.35 -9.56 -6.70
C VAL A 9 3.48 -8.84 -8.02
N CYS A 10 2.61 -7.87 -8.28
CA CYS A 10 2.56 -7.09 -9.52
C CYS A 10 3.17 -5.70 -9.36
N HIS A 11 3.20 -5.15 -8.14
CA HIS A 11 3.82 -3.85 -7.87
C HIS A 11 4.62 -3.83 -6.58
N VAL A 12 5.65 -2.99 -6.57
CA VAL A 12 6.44 -2.65 -5.39
C VAL A 12 6.75 -1.16 -5.41
N SER A 13 6.69 -0.52 -4.25
CA SER A 13 7.04 0.89 -4.10
C SER A 13 7.71 1.15 -2.76
N PHE A 14 8.63 2.11 -2.72
CA PHE A 14 9.34 2.52 -1.51
C PHE A 14 9.01 3.96 -1.17
N SER A 15 8.96 4.27 0.13
CA SER A 15 8.96 5.66 0.59
C SER A 15 10.26 6.37 0.20
N SER A 16 10.20 7.70 0.04
CA SER A 16 11.39 8.50 -0.29
C SER A 16 12.47 8.41 0.79
N ASP A 17 12.07 8.23 2.06
CA ASP A 17 12.99 8.00 3.18
C ASP A 17 13.53 6.55 3.26
N GLY A 18 13.07 5.65 2.39
CA GLY A 18 13.51 4.27 2.29
C GLY A 18 13.14 3.38 3.49
N LYS A 19 12.30 3.85 4.43
CA LYS A 19 11.94 3.09 5.65
C LYS A 19 10.72 2.19 5.46
N THR A 20 9.90 2.49 4.47
CA THR A 20 8.66 1.76 4.20
C THR A 20 8.66 1.24 2.78
N MET A 21 8.21 0.00 2.60
CA MET A 21 7.94 -0.60 1.31
C MET A 21 6.49 -1.09 1.27
N VAL A 22 5.84 -0.93 0.13
CA VAL A 22 4.53 -1.54 -0.17
C VAL A 22 4.69 -2.51 -1.31
N THR A 23 4.09 -3.68 -1.17
CA THR A 23 3.93 -4.65 -2.25
C THR A 23 2.44 -4.82 -2.53
N ALA A 24 2.06 -4.87 -3.81
CA ALA A 24 0.70 -5.22 -4.21
C ALA A 24 0.72 -6.51 -5.05
N GLY A 25 -0.31 -7.33 -4.90
CA GLY A 25 -0.43 -8.59 -5.62
C GLY A 25 -1.80 -8.82 -6.24
N ASP A 26 -1.87 -9.79 -7.17
CA ASP A 26 -3.10 -10.24 -7.82
C ASP A 26 -4.08 -10.93 -6.86
N ASP A 27 -3.67 -11.08 -5.60
CA ASP A 27 -4.53 -11.48 -4.49
C ASP A 27 -5.35 -10.30 -3.92
N ARG A 28 -5.26 -9.12 -4.56
CA ARG A 28 -5.92 -7.87 -4.14
C ARG A 28 -5.50 -7.42 -2.76
N ARG A 29 -4.26 -7.75 -2.37
CA ARG A 29 -3.66 -7.29 -1.12
C ARG A 29 -2.59 -6.27 -1.41
N LEU A 30 -2.48 -5.30 -0.52
CA LEU A 30 -1.27 -4.53 -0.30
C LEU A 30 -0.68 -4.94 1.03
N ILE A 31 0.63 -5.20 1.05
CA ILE A 31 1.36 -5.52 2.26
C ILE A 31 2.41 -4.44 2.46
N PHE A 32 2.44 -3.93 3.69
CA PHE A 32 3.35 -2.87 4.10
C PHE A 32 4.48 -3.46 4.92
N TRP A 33 5.69 -3.01 4.65
CA TRP A 33 6.90 -3.56 5.21
C TRP A 33 7.77 -2.47 5.80
N ARG A 34 8.31 -2.72 7.00
CA ARG A 34 9.42 -1.92 7.52
C ARG A 34 10.73 -2.39 6.91
N VAL A 35 11.41 -1.51 6.18
CA VAL A 35 12.70 -1.81 5.55
C VAL A 35 13.78 -1.97 6.63
N GLY A 36 14.72 -2.89 6.39
CA GLY A 36 15.77 -3.27 7.34
C GLY A 36 15.39 -4.45 8.22
N SER A 37 14.18 -4.45 8.80
CA SER A 37 13.67 -5.61 9.55
C SER A 37 12.81 -6.55 8.71
N TRP A 38 12.33 -6.09 7.55
CA TRP A 38 11.44 -6.82 6.63
C TRP A 38 10.20 -7.38 7.33
N ARG A 39 9.74 -6.68 8.36
CA ARG A 39 8.53 -7.03 9.10
C ARG A 39 7.32 -6.45 8.39
N ASN A 40 6.31 -7.29 8.20
CA ASN A 40 4.96 -6.85 7.83
C ASN A 40 4.42 -5.95 8.96
N THR A 41 4.07 -4.72 8.61
CA THR A 41 3.51 -3.72 9.54
C THR A 41 2.01 -3.53 9.36
N GLY A 42 1.43 -4.07 8.29
CA GLY A 42 0.02 -3.93 7.97
C GLY A 42 -0.33 -4.54 6.63
N GLU A 43 -1.62 -4.80 6.45
CA GLU A 43 -2.19 -5.29 5.20
C GLU A 43 -3.47 -4.52 4.89
N LEU A 44 -3.69 -4.24 3.61
CA LEU A 44 -4.92 -3.66 3.10
C LEU A 44 -5.47 -4.58 2.01
N VAL A 45 -6.75 -4.92 2.10
CA VAL A 45 -7.46 -5.64 1.03
C VAL A 45 -8.23 -4.62 0.23
N VAL A 46 -8.03 -4.61 -1.09
CA VAL A 46 -8.75 -3.74 -2.00
C VAL A 46 -9.86 -4.51 -2.71
N ALA A 47 -10.92 -3.80 -3.08
CA ALA A 47 -12.05 -4.39 -3.79
C ALA A 47 -11.64 -4.89 -5.19
N ASP A 48 -10.71 -4.17 -5.82
CA ASP A 48 -10.35 -4.35 -7.23
C ASP A 48 -8.84 -4.57 -7.43
N ASP A 49 -8.45 -4.81 -8.67
CA ASP A 49 -7.05 -4.97 -9.04
C ASP A 49 -6.28 -3.66 -8.86
N VAL A 50 -5.11 -3.77 -8.23
CA VAL A 50 -4.13 -2.68 -8.18
C VAL A 50 -3.37 -2.65 -9.50
N LYS A 51 -3.30 -1.48 -10.15
CA LYS A 51 -2.51 -1.30 -11.38
C LYS A 51 -1.30 -0.38 -11.20
N ALA A 52 -1.28 0.39 -10.11
CA ALA A 52 -0.13 1.18 -9.74
C ALA A 52 -0.14 1.51 -8.24
N THR A 53 1.06 1.55 -7.67
CA THR A 53 1.32 2.03 -6.32
C THR A 53 2.47 3.02 -6.37
N ALA A 54 2.34 4.16 -5.71
CA ALA A 54 3.39 5.16 -5.63
C ALA A 54 3.44 5.81 -4.26
N PHE A 55 4.62 6.24 -3.85
CA PHE A 55 4.77 7.20 -2.77
C PHE A 55 4.91 8.59 -3.39
N ALA A 56 4.25 9.57 -2.80
CA ALA A 56 4.37 10.98 -3.16
C ALA A 56 4.83 11.77 -1.94
N GLU A 57 5.68 12.77 -2.15
CA GLU A 57 6.14 13.66 -1.09
C GLU A 57 5.46 15.02 -1.24
N SER A 58 4.88 15.52 -0.16
CA SER A 58 4.36 16.88 -0.13
C SER A 58 5.53 17.88 -0.09
N PRO A 59 5.33 19.13 -0.56
CA PRO A 59 6.35 20.18 -0.41
C PRO A 59 6.76 20.48 1.04
N SER A 60 5.91 20.09 2.01
CA SER A 60 6.20 20.19 3.45
C SER A 60 7.05 19.03 3.99
N GLY A 61 7.42 18.06 3.15
CA GLY A 61 8.24 16.89 3.50
C GLY A 61 7.45 15.69 4.05
N ALA A 62 6.11 15.73 4.01
CA ALA A 62 5.27 14.61 4.44
C ALA A 62 5.12 13.58 3.30
N THR A 63 5.35 12.31 3.59
CA THR A 63 5.18 11.22 2.62
C THR A 63 3.73 10.70 2.62
N THR A 64 3.11 10.60 1.44
CA THR A 64 1.77 10.05 1.21
C THR A 64 1.85 8.81 0.30
N PHE A 65 0.92 7.87 0.46
CA PHE A 65 0.79 6.70 -0.41
C PHE A 65 -0.37 6.96 -1.37
N LEU A 66 -0.08 6.83 -2.65
CA LEU A 66 -1.07 6.88 -3.71
C LEU A 66 -1.25 5.48 -4.29
N MET A 67 -2.51 5.10 -4.46
CA MET A 67 -2.90 3.84 -5.08
C MET A 67 -3.89 4.10 -6.20
N VAL A 68 -3.68 3.42 -7.32
CA VAL A 68 -4.62 3.42 -8.45
C VAL A 68 -5.20 2.02 -8.60
N THR A 69 -6.53 1.95 -8.54
CA THR A 69 -7.32 0.72 -8.71
C THR A 69 -8.28 0.88 -9.88
N PHE A 70 -8.64 -0.21 -10.54
CA PHE A 70 -9.58 -0.20 -11.66
C PHE A 70 -10.74 -1.13 -11.35
N ASN A 71 -11.94 -0.58 -11.25
CA ASN A 71 -13.15 -1.40 -11.17
C ASN A 71 -13.76 -1.58 -12.57
N ALA A 72 -14.85 -2.35 -12.67
CA ALA A 72 -15.51 -2.59 -13.96
C ALA A 72 -16.12 -1.32 -14.61
N GLU A 73 -16.26 -0.22 -13.87
CA GLU A 73 -16.86 1.05 -14.29
C GLU A 73 -15.82 2.12 -14.65
N GLY A 74 -14.53 1.92 -14.31
CA GLY A 74 -13.42 2.82 -14.63
C GLY A 74 -12.35 2.93 -13.51
N ASP A 75 -11.41 3.87 -13.69
CA ASP A 75 -10.29 4.12 -12.78
C ASP A 75 -10.78 4.76 -11.47
N SER A 76 -10.47 4.14 -10.34
CA SER A 76 -10.65 4.73 -9.00
C SER A 76 -9.26 4.97 -8.38
N VAL A 77 -8.90 6.25 -8.21
CA VAL A 77 -7.68 6.68 -7.53
C VAL A 77 -8.00 6.91 -6.06
N SER A 78 -7.33 6.18 -5.17
CA SER A 78 -7.46 6.37 -3.72
C SER A 78 -6.13 6.85 -3.15
N GLN A 79 -6.16 7.99 -2.46
CA GLN A 79 -5.01 8.54 -1.74
C GLN A 79 -5.16 8.21 -0.26
N LEU A 80 -4.17 7.55 0.33
CA LEU A 80 -4.15 7.23 1.76
C LEU A 80 -2.97 7.94 2.42
N PRO A 81 -3.20 8.74 3.48
CA PRO A 81 -2.10 9.28 4.27
C PRO A 81 -1.30 8.13 4.89
N ILE A 82 0.02 8.13 4.74
CA ILE A 82 0.91 7.19 5.43
C ILE A 82 1.29 7.77 6.79
N GLU A 83 0.31 8.28 7.51
CA GLU A 83 0.55 8.57 8.92
C GLU A 83 0.55 7.22 9.63
N ASP A 84 1.71 6.91 10.21
CA ASP A 84 2.13 5.70 10.95
C ASP A 84 1.30 4.41 10.73
N PRO A 85 1.88 3.32 10.18
CA PRO A 85 1.20 2.02 10.06
C PRO A 85 0.53 1.49 11.33
N LEU A 86 0.93 1.97 12.52
CA LEU A 86 0.30 1.66 13.80
C LEU A 86 -1.12 2.23 13.97
N GLU A 87 -1.48 3.30 13.25
CA GLU A 87 -2.80 3.96 13.33
C GLU A 87 -3.85 3.31 12.39
N TRP A 88 -3.45 2.37 11.52
CA TRP A 88 -4.35 1.74 10.54
C TRP A 88 -5.32 0.71 11.13
N SER A 89 -5.38 0.59 12.46
CA SER A 89 -6.41 -0.22 13.14
C SER A 89 -7.84 0.24 12.85
N TRP A 90 -8.05 1.55 12.63
CA TRP A 90 -9.38 2.13 12.41
C TRP A 90 -9.89 1.94 10.97
N LEU A 91 -9.00 1.79 9.97
CA LEU A 91 -9.38 1.50 8.59
C LEU A 91 -10.02 0.11 8.39
N ARG A 92 -10.02 -0.76 9.42
CA ARG A 92 -10.67 -2.08 9.36
C ARG A 92 -12.19 -2.05 9.54
N HIS A 93 -12.79 -0.91 9.90
CA HIS A 93 -14.15 -0.89 10.44
C HIS A 93 -15.22 -0.18 9.61
N GLU A 94 -14.89 0.47 8.50
CA GLU A 94 -15.92 1.06 7.64
C GLU A 94 -16.21 0.08 6.49
N ARG A 95 -17.32 -0.66 6.65
CA ARG A 95 -18.01 -1.39 5.58
C ARG A 95 -18.92 -0.46 4.81
#